data_AF-A0A6N2UQU8-F1
#
_entry.id   AF-A0A6N2UQU8-F1
#
_cell.length_a   1.000
_cell.length_b   1.000
_cell.length_c   1.000
_cell.angle_alpha   90.00
_cell.angle_beta   90.00
_cell.angle_gamma   90.00
#
_symmetry.space_group_name_H-M   'P 1'
#
loop_
_entity.id
_entity.type
_entity.pdbx_description
1 polymer ?
#
loop_
_entity_poly.entity_id
_entity_poly.type
_entity_poly.pdbx_seq_one_letter_code
_entity_poly.pdbx_strand_id
1 'polypeptide(L)'
;MSEAVDGLTWSRSKADLRLYRELFGMSVAELGRLAAVSGRTVRSWEDPRAWVPDRTAWMAVESLWRDADRMASGLVAGAPAGPVTLPYGTGASTLACIASRIAAGRLSAAGVAWNASFPHAPGPDGGKARFRLMTDMLHAGGERGAALFGVSRQTVIAWRNPLLAGSVPAMEAWDALDARWKAMVERASALADMMAGAAVRAGMDGRRPVAPPLTFYRLRSDWDAWHGPEDGDWLREDCSVWLAAVLLRDRGLPPSAVYADPYPEAAF
;
A
#
# COMPACT_ATOMS: atom_id res chain seq x y z
N MET A 1 20.61 -1.08 23.67
CA MET A 1 20.65 -0.75 22.22
C MET A 1 19.48 -1.47 21.56
N SER A 2 18.44 -0.75 21.14
CA SER A 2 17.34 -1.36 20.36
C SER A 2 17.94 -1.87 19.06
N GLU A 3 17.75 -3.15 18.76
CA GLU A 3 17.96 -3.67 17.39
C GLU A 3 17.20 -2.74 16.45
N ALA A 4 17.92 -2.09 15.53
CA ALA A 4 17.30 -1.20 14.56
C ALA A 4 16.41 -2.07 13.67
N VAL A 5 15.11 -1.79 13.64
CA VAL A 5 14.20 -2.46 12.73
C VAL A 5 14.54 -2.01 11.32
N ASP A 6 15.19 -2.89 10.56
CA ASP A 6 15.64 -2.63 9.19
C ASP A 6 14.48 -2.61 8.17
N GLY A 7 13.30 -3.13 8.54
CA GLY A 7 12.10 -3.18 7.70
C GLY A 7 11.08 -2.05 7.97
N LEU A 8 9.98 -2.10 7.22
CA LEU A 8 8.73 -1.40 7.48
C LEU A 8 8.10 -1.89 8.80
N THR A 9 8.10 -3.21 9.01
CA THR A 9 7.54 -3.87 10.19
C THR A 9 8.61 -4.56 11.05
N TRP A 10 8.29 -4.84 12.32
CA TRP A 10 9.25 -5.45 13.25
C TRP A 10 9.08 -6.97 13.45
N SER A 11 7.90 -7.55 13.18
CA SER A 11 7.59 -8.93 13.58
C SER A 11 7.90 -10.01 12.55
N ARG A 12 8.05 -9.66 11.26
CA ARG A 12 8.20 -10.61 10.15
C ARG A 12 7.10 -11.69 10.13
N SER A 13 5.87 -11.27 10.42
CA SER A 13 4.69 -12.15 10.43
C SER A 13 4.21 -12.45 9.01
N LYS A 14 3.27 -13.40 8.88
CA LYS A 14 2.61 -13.67 7.59
C LYS A 14 1.80 -12.48 7.09
N ALA A 15 1.13 -11.79 8.01
CA ALA A 15 0.41 -10.57 7.73
C ALA A 15 1.36 -9.43 7.35
N ASP A 16 2.56 -9.35 7.95
CA ASP A 16 3.60 -8.41 7.51
C ASP A 16 3.97 -8.67 6.05
N LEU A 17 4.20 -9.93 5.67
CA LEU A 17 4.57 -10.28 4.30
C LEU A 17 3.48 -9.86 3.31
N ARG A 18 2.21 -10.13 3.66
CA ARG A 18 1.07 -9.70 2.87
C ARG A 18 1.04 -8.18 2.73
N LEU A 19 1.26 -7.44 3.81
CA LEU A 19 1.32 -5.98 3.83
C LEU A 19 2.43 -5.45 2.91
N TYR A 20 3.65 -6.02 2.96
CA TYR A 20 4.71 -5.68 2.01
C TYR A 20 4.28 -5.95 0.57
N ARG A 21 3.68 -7.11 0.29
CA ARG A 21 3.31 -7.48 -1.07
C ARG A 21 2.26 -6.53 -1.66
N GLU A 22 1.25 -6.17 -0.88
CA GLU A 22 0.21 -5.23 -1.32
C GLU A 22 0.78 -3.82 -1.52
N LEU A 23 1.63 -3.32 -0.59
CA LEU A 23 2.36 -2.07 -0.78
C LEU A 23 3.22 -2.09 -2.07
N PHE A 24 3.93 -3.20 -2.32
CA PHE A 24 4.74 -3.37 -3.52
C PHE A 24 3.88 -3.50 -4.78
N GLY A 25 2.56 -3.65 -4.65
CA GLY A 25 1.63 -3.91 -5.75
C GLY A 25 2.00 -5.16 -6.53
N MET A 26 2.57 -6.15 -5.85
CA MET A 26 3.05 -7.39 -6.46
C MET A 26 1.99 -8.49 -6.38
N SER A 27 1.87 -9.25 -7.45
CA SER A 27 1.25 -10.56 -7.43
C SER A 27 2.08 -11.54 -6.62
N VAL A 28 1.45 -12.63 -6.18
CA VAL A 28 2.12 -13.78 -5.55
C VAL A 28 3.28 -14.30 -6.42
N ALA A 29 3.12 -14.29 -7.74
CA ALA A 29 4.16 -14.75 -8.67
C ALA A 29 5.35 -13.80 -8.73
N GLU A 30 5.13 -12.49 -8.63
CA GLU A 30 6.20 -11.48 -8.59
C GLU A 30 6.98 -11.55 -7.29
N LEU A 31 6.29 -11.69 -6.15
CA LEU A 31 6.96 -11.91 -4.86
C LEU A 31 7.74 -13.24 -4.87
N GLY A 32 7.21 -14.29 -5.52
CA GLY A 32 7.92 -15.55 -5.69
C GLY A 32 9.22 -15.38 -6.45
N ARG A 33 9.21 -14.60 -7.54
CA ARG A 33 10.44 -14.27 -8.29
C ARG A 33 11.43 -13.47 -7.45
N LEU A 34 10.97 -12.48 -6.68
CA LEU A 34 11.82 -11.69 -5.78
C LEU A 34 12.53 -12.58 -4.74
N ALA A 35 11.80 -13.55 -4.18
CA ALA A 35 12.31 -14.46 -3.16
C ALA A 35 12.93 -15.76 -3.73
N ALA A 36 13.07 -15.88 -5.06
CA ALA A 36 13.55 -17.09 -5.74
C ALA A 36 12.79 -18.39 -5.38
N VAL A 37 11.47 -18.29 -5.18
CA VAL A 37 10.57 -19.42 -4.87
C VAL A 37 9.35 -19.45 -5.79
N SER A 38 8.57 -20.53 -5.71
CA SER A 38 7.33 -20.65 -6.46
C SER A 38 6.21 -19.76 -5.91
N GLY A 39 5.26 -19.37 -6.75
CA GLY A 39 4.05 -18.70 -6.26
C GLY A 39 3.18 -19.57 -5.35
N ARG A 40 3.31 -20.91 -5.40
CA ARG A 40 2.66 -21.80 -4.43
C ARG A 40 3.27 -21.61 -3.04
N THR A 41 4.59 -21.52 -2.96
CA THR A 41 5.33 -21.25 -1.72
C THR A 41 4.88 -19.93 -1.09
N VAL A 42 4.78 -18.86 -1.88
CA VAL A 42 4.30 -17.57 -1.39
C VAL A 42 2.86 -17.64 -0.88
N ARG A 43 1.96 -18.37 -1.57
CA ARG A 43 0.59 -18.60 -1.04
C ARG A 43 0.60 -19.30 0.31
N SER A 44 1.47 -20.29 0.51
CA SER A 44 1.64 -20.92 1.81
C SER A 44 2.17 -19.93 2.85
N TRP A 45 3.09 -19.04 2.51
CA TRP A 45 3.56 -18.02 3.46
C TRP A 45 2.48 -17.05 3.91
N GLU A 46 1.50 -16.74 3.05
CA GLU A 46 0.36 -15.88 3.40
C GLU A 46 -0.81 -16.65 4.05
N ASP A 47 -0.74 -17.98 4.12
CA ASP A 47 -1.75 -18.80 4.80
C ASP A 47 -1.46 -18.84 6.31
N PRO A 48 -2.39 -18.36 7.18
CA PRO A 48 -2.23 -18.40 8.63
C PRO A 48 -1.85 -19.78 9.18
N ARG A 49 -2.25 -20.87 8.53
CA ARG A 49 -2.06 -22.26 8.99
C ARG A 49 -0.79 -22.95 8.49
N ALA A 50 -0.06 -22.33 7.59
CA ALA A 50 1.15 -22.93 7.02
C ALA A 50 2.45 -22.45 7.72
N TRP A 51 3.59 -22.52 7.05
CA TRP A 51 4.90 -22.11 7.58
C TRP A 51 5.25 -20.66 7.17
N VAL A 52 6.20 -20.03 7.88
CA VAL A 52 6.64 -18.64 7.63
C VAL A 52 7.82 -18.57 6.64
N PRO A 53 8.03 -17.45 5.93
CA PRO A 53 9.19 -17.30 5.04
C PRO A 53 10.52 -17.47 5.77
N ASP A 54 11.52 -17.96 5.04
CA ASP A 54 12.88 -18.04 5.56
C ASP A 54 13.57 -16.66 5.61
N ARG A 55 14.76 -16.63 6.21
CA ARG A 55 15.55 -15.40 6.37
C ARG A 55 15.92 -14.76 5.03
N THR A 56 16.21 -15.56 4.00
CA THR A 56 16.64 -15.06 2.68
C THR A 56 15.50 -14.33 2.00
N ALA A 57 14.28 -14.89 2.05
CA ALA A 57 13.08 -14.25 1.53
C ALA A 57 12.80 -12.92 2.25
N TRP A 58 12.90 -12.89 3.59
CA TRP A 58 12.74 -11.66 4.36
C TRP A 58 13.78 -10.60 4.03
N MET A 59 15.06 -10.99 3.88
CA MET A 59 16.11 -10.06 3.48
C MET A 59 15.84 -9.44 2.10
N ALA A 60 15.32 -10.21 1.14
CA ALA A 60 14.97 -9.69 -0.18
C ALA A 60 13.82 -8.67 -0.11
N VAL A 61 12.76 -8.97 0.65
CA VAL A 61 11.61 -8.08 0.86
C VAL A 61 12.03 -6.79 1.58
N GLU A 62 12.78 -6.89 2.68
CA GLU A 62 13.24 -5.74 3.47
C GLU A 62 14.27 -4.91 2.71
N SER A 63 15.12 -5.52 1.88
CA SER A 63 16.02 -4.76 1.01
C SER A 63 15.26 -3.94 -0.03
N LEU A 64 14.28 -4.55 -0.71
CA LEU A 64 13.46 -3.85 -1.67
C LEU A 64 12.69 -2.68 -1.02
N TRP A 65 12.15 -2.89 0.18
CA TRP A 65 11.52 -1.83 0.96
C TRP A 65 12.49 -0.68 1.23
N ARG A 66 13.69 -0.95 1.77
CA ARG A 66 14.68 0.09 2.10
C ARG A 66 15.09 0.90 0.88
N ASP A 67 15.31 0.23 -0.26
CA ASP A 67 15.68 0.93 -1.48
C ASP A 67 14.53 1.77 -2.03
N ALA A 68 13.29 1.25 -1.97
CA ALA A 68 12.11 2.00 -2.40
C ALA A 68 11.83 3.20 -1.48
N ASP A 69 11.99 3.02 -0.17
CA ASP A 69 11.81 4.06 0.83
C ASP A 69 12.84 5.19 0.69
N ARG A 70 14.11 4.83 0.45
CA ARG A 70 15.18 5.79 0.16
C ARG A 70 14.86 6.60 -1.09
N MET A 71 14.41 5.93 -2.17
CA MET A 71 14.02 6.60 -3.40
C MET A 71 12.78 7.49 -3.20
N ALA A 72 11.77 7.02 -2.46
CA ALA A 72 10.57 7.78 -2.15
C ALA A 72 10.91 9.05 -1.36
N SER A 73 11.80 8.95 -0.38
CA SER A 73 12.29 10.09 0.40
C SER A 73 12.97 11.13 -0.49
N GLY A 74 13.77 10.69 -1.46
CA GLY A 74 14.36 11.58 -2.47
C GLY A 74 13.33 12.26 -3.36
N LEU A 75 12.26 11.55 -3.77
CA LEU A 75 11.15 12.13 -4.54
C LEU A 75 10.38 13.19 -3.75
N VAL A 76 10.18 12.99 -2.45
CA VAL A 76 9.48 13.94 -1.57
C VAL A 76 10.35 15.16 -1.26
N ALA A 77 11.64 14.97 -0.99
CA ALA A 77 12.57 16.06 -0.65
C ALA A 77 12.89 16.99 -1.83
N GLY A 78 12.77 16.50 -3.07
CA GLY A 78 13.07 17.24 -4.29
C GLY A 78 12.01 18.28 -4.70
N ALA A 79 11.02 18.58 -3.87
CA ALA A 79 9.90 19.47 -4.22
C ALA A 79 10.32 20.96 -4.26
N PRO A 80 10.42 21.61 -5.43
CA PRO A 80 10.32 23.08 -5.51
C PRO A 80 8.84 23.48 -5.30
N ALA A 81 8.53 24.77 -5.31
CA ALA A 81 7.19 25.34 -5.01
C ALA A 81 5.98 24.88 -5.89
N GLY A 82 6.09 23.79 -6.66
CA GLY A 82 5.04 23.20 -7.48
C GLY A 82 4.77 21.72 -7.17
N PRO A 83 3.81 21.08 -7.86
CA PRO A 83 3.43 19.69 -7.60
C PRO A 83 4.58 18.72 -7.92
N VAL A 84 4.84 17.78 -7.01
CA VAL A 84 5.83 16.72 -7.20
C VAL A 84 5.33 15.75 -8.27
N THR A 85 6.14 15.48 -9.30
CA THR A 85 5.77 14.52 -10.37
C THR A 85 6.48 13.18 -10.14
N LEU A 86 5.70 12.13 -9.92
CA LEU A 86 6.17 10.79 -9.58
C LEU A 86 6.28 9.88 -10.81
N PRO A 87 7.40 9.19 -11.04
CA PRO A 87 7.52 8.24 -12.15
C PRO A 87 6.71 6.96 -11.86
N TYR A 88 5.74 6.61 -12.70
CA TYR A 88 4.91 5.44 -12.44
C TYR A 88 4.43 4.74 -13.71
N GLY A 89 4.37 3.40 -13.67
CA GLY A 89 3.81 2.57 -14.74
C GLY A 89 4.79 2.35 -15.90
N THR A 90 4.29 2.47 -17.13
CA THR A 90 5.09 2.18 -18.34
C THR A 90 6.35 3.04 -18.39
N GLY A 91 7.51 2.41 -18.54
CA GLY A 91 8.81 3.08 -18.56
C GLY A 91 9.46 3.28 -17.18
N ALA A 92 8.71 3.09 -16.08
CA ALA A 92 9.25 3.11 -14.73
C ALA A 92 9.78 1.72 -14.33
N SER A 93 10.85 1.67 -13.54
CA SER A 93 11.31 0.43 -12.92
C SER A 93 10.34 -0.02 -11.82
N THR A 94 10.38 -1.30 -11.43
CA THR A 94 9.63 -1.82 -10.28
C THR A 94 9.92 -0.99 -9.02
N LEU A 95 11.19 -0.68 -8.77
CA LEU A 95 11.62 0.14 -7.64
C LEU A 95 10.97 1.53 -7.67
N ALA A 96 11.01 2.20 -8.82
CA ALA A 96 10.39 3.51 -9.00
C ALA A 96 8.87 3.47 -8.79
N CYS A 97 8.19 2.41 -9.26
CA CYS A 97 6.76 2.26 -9.03
C CYS A 97 6.42 2.12 -7.54
N ILE A 98 7.20 1.33 -6.79
CA ILE A 98 7.00 1.18 -5.34
C ILE A 98 7.30 2.49 -4.62
N ALA A 99 8.43 3.14 -4.95
CA ALA A 99 8.81 4.43 -4.40
C ALA A 99 7.74 5.50 -4.65
N SER A 100 7.15 5.54 -5.84
CA SER A 100 6.05 6.46 -6.18
C SER A 100 4.78 6.18 -5.39
N ARG A 101 4.45 4.93 -5.05
CA ARG A 101 3.31 4.63 -4.15
C ARG A 101 3.55 5.16 -2.74
N ILE A 102 4.75 4.93 -2.19
CA ILE A 102 5.16 5.44 -0.88
C ILE A 102 5.12 6.97 -0.88
N ALA A 103 5.74 7.62 -1.89
CA ALA A 103 5.80 9.06 -2.01
C ALA A 103 4.41 9.68 -2.18
N ALA A 104 3.54 9.13 -3.03
CA ALA A 104 2.17 9.60 -3.21
C ALA A 104 1.38 9.56 -1.90
N GLY A 105 1.53 8.49 -1.11
CA GLY A 105 0.94 8.38 0.21
C GLY A 105 1.43 9.45 1.18
N ARG A 106 2.76 9.62 1.29
CA ARG A 106 3.39 10.65 2.13
C ARG A 106 2.97 12.07 1.75
N LEU A 107 3.04 12.40 0.46
CA LEU A 107 2.66 13.72 -0.06
C LEU A 107 1.18 14.00 0.23
N SER A 108 0.31 13.01 0.02
CA SER A 108 -1.12 13.16 0.32
C SER A 108 -1.38 13.36 1.81
N ALA A 109 -0.74 12.58 2.68
CA ALA A 109 -0.87 12.72 4.13
C ALA A 109 -0.34 14.08 4.63
N ALA A 110 0.67 14.65 3.96
CA ALA A 110 1.20 15.98 4.23
C ALA A 110 0.41 17.12 3.56
N GLY A 111 -0.66 16.82 2.80
CA GLY A 111 -1.42 17.83 2.05
C GLY A 111 -0.65 18.47 0.89
N VAL A 112 0.42 17.84 0.42
CA VAL A 112 1.26 18.33 -0.67
C VAL A 112 0.71 17.85 -2.01
N ALA A 113 0.51 18.77 -2.95
CA ALA A 113 0.05 18.45 -4.29
C ALA A 113 1.10 17.61 -5.06
N TRP A 114 0.62 16.59 -5.77
CA TRP A 114 1.47 15.71 -6.57
C TRP A 114 0.74 15.23 -7.82
N ASN A 115 1.53 14.87 -8.82
CA ASN A 115 1.09 14.23 -10.05
C ASN A 115 1.97 13.01 -10.34
N ALA A 116 1.66 12.24 -11.38
CA ALA A 116 2.53 11.18 -11.86
C ALA A 116 2.70 11.27 -13.37
N SER A 117 3.77 10.66 -13.89
CA SER A 117 4.04 10.57 -15.32
C SER A 117 4.51 9.17 -15.70
N PHE A 118 4.26 8.78 -16.94
CA PHE A 118 4.89 7.62 -17.55
C PHE A 118 6.26 8.00 -18.08
N PRO A 119 7.38 7.46 -17.54
CA PRO A 119 8.69 7.76 -18.09
C PRO A 119 8.75 7.39 -19.58
N HIS A 120 9.33 8.28 -20.38
CA HIS A 120 9.52 8.09 -21.83
C HIS A 120 8.23 7.95 -22.67
N ALA A 121 7.06 8.28 -22.13
CA ALA A 121 5.84 8.31 -22.94
C ALA A 121 5.85 9.50 -23.93
N PRO A 122 5.38 9.30 -25.18
CA PRO A 122 5.28 10.38 -26.15
C PRO A 122 4.10 11.29 -25.82
N GLY A 123 4.39 12.55 -25.46
CA GLY A 123 3.38 13.61 -25.28
C GLY A 123 2.76 13.68 -23.87
N PRO A 124 1.80 14.62 -23.67
CA PRO A 124 1.12 14.78 -22.38
C PRO A 124 0.29 13.53 -22.07
N ASP A 125 0.44 13.00 -20.85
CA ASP A 125 -0.21 11.75 -20.45
C ASP A 125 -1.70 11.94 -20.09
N GLY A 126 -2.22 13.17 -20.07
CA GLY A 126 -3.60 13.48 -19.71
C GLY A 126 -3.99 13.02 -18.29
N GLY A 127 -3.01 12.93 -17.38
CA GLY A 127 -3.22 12.44 -16.01
C GLY A 127 -3.36 10.93 -15.90
N LYS A 128 -3.17 10.17 -16.98
CA LYS A 128 -3.31 8.70 -17.00
C LYS A 128 -2.33 8.00 -16.05
N ALA A 129 -1.11 8.51 -15.87
CA ALA A 129 -0.17 7.91 -14.94
C ALA A 129 -0.63 8.08 -13.48
N ARG A 130 -1.14 9.26 -13.12
CA ARG A 130 -1.73 9.51 -11.79
C ARG A 130 -2.96 8.64 -11.57
N PHE A 131 -3.83 8.56 -12.58
CA PHE A 131 -5.01 7.70 -12.53
C PHE A 131 -4.63 6.23 -12.32
N ARG A 132 -3.60 5.75 -13.04
CA ARG A 132 -3.09 4.39 -12.90
C ARG A 132 -2.50 4.15 -11.51
N LEU A 133 -1.71 5.08 -10.99
CA LEU A 133 -1.11 4.98 -9.66
C LEU A 133 -2.19 4.85 -8.58
N MET A 134 -3.16 5.75 -8.59
CA MET A 134 -4.26 5.75 -7.62
C MET A 134 -5.11 4.49 -7.74
N THR A 135 -5.46 4.07 -8.96
CA THR A 135 -6.26 2.85 -9.17
C THR A 135 -5.53 1.58 -8.78
N ASP A 136 -4.21 1.51 -8.92
CA ASP A 136 -3.42 0.37 -8.41
C ASP A 136 -3.43 0.33 -6.88
N MET A 137 -3.19 1.47 -6.22
CA MET A 137 -3.13 1.56 -4.76
C MET A 137 -4.49 1.33 -4.09
N LEU A 138 -5.58 1.66 -4.78
CA LEU A 138 -6.95 1.47 -4.31
C LEU A 138 -7.58 0.15 -4.81
N HIS A 139 -6.80 -0.69 -5.50
CA HIS A 139 -7.29 -1.92 -6.16
C HIS A 139 -8.53 -1.70 -7.06
N ALA A 140 -8.63 -0.50 -7.65
CA ALA A 140 -9.69 -0.06 -8.54
C ALA A 140 -9.29 -0.18 -10.02
N GLY A 141 -8.43 -1.13 -10.36
CA GLY A 141 -8.16 -1.52 -11.74
C GLY A 141 -9.21 -2.50 -12.29
N GLY A 142 -9.36 -2.55 -13.61
CA GLY A 142 -10.19 -3.58 -14.27
C GLY A 142 -11.66 -3.51 -13.90
N GLU A 143 -12.26 -4.64 -13.53
CA GLU A 143 -13.70 -4.75 -13.19
C GLU A 143 -14.11 -3.92 -11.97
N ARG A 144 -13.23 -3.81 -10.96
CA ARG A 144 -13.53 -3.01 -9.76
C ARG A 144 -13.56 -1.53 -10.07
N GLY A 145 -12.63 -1.07 -10.91
CA GLY A 145 -12.67 0.30 -11.44
C GLY A 145 -13.91 0.53 -12.30
N ALA A 146 -14.23 -0.42 -13.17
CA ALA A 146 -15.42 -0.34 -14.03
C ALA A 146 -16.70 -0.12 -13.20
N ALA A 147 -16.88 -0.91 -12.15
CA ALA A 147 -17.99 -0.73 -11.20
C ALA A 147 -17.94 0.61 -10.46
N LEU A 148 -16.76 1.03 -9.99
CA LEU A 148 -16.59 2.31 -9.28
C LEU A 148 -16.94 3.52 -10.15
N PHE A 149 -16.57 3.49 -11.44
CA PHE A 149 -16.70 4.62 -12.35
C PHE A 149 -17.95 4.54 -13.24
N GLY A 150 -18.73 3.45 -13.18
CA GLY A 150 -19.91 3.26 -14.03
C GLY A 150 -19.58 3.10 -15.52
N VAL A 151 -18.42 2.54 -15.85
CA VAL A 151 -17.92 2.36 -17.23
C VAL A 151 -17.50 0.91 -17.50
N SER A 152 -17.13 0.59 -18.73
CA SER A 152 -16.62 -0.74 -19.06
C SER A 152 -15.19 -0.99 -18.52
N ARG A 153 -14.83 -2.25 -18.27
CA ARG A 153 -13.44 -2.65 -17.99
C ARG A 153 -12.46 -2.17 -19.05
N GLN A 154 -12.84 -2.23 -20.33
CA GLN A 154 -12.00 -1.77 -21.45
C GLN A 154 -11.72 -0.26 -21.36
N THR A 155 -12.71 0.53 -20.95
CA THR A 155 -12.56 1.97 -20.72
C THR A 155 -11.50 2.23 -19.65
N VAL A 156 -11.57 1.53 -18.51
CA VAL A 156 -10.57 1.66 -17.43
C VAL A 156 -9.18 1.24 -17.91
N ILE A 157 -9.06 0.18 -18.72
CA ILE A 157 -7.78 -0.23 -19.30
C ILE A 157 -7.23 0.87 -20.23
N ALA A 158 -8.07 1.47 -21.05
CA ALA A 158 -7.67 2.55 -21.95
C ALA A 158 -7.20 3.79 -21.19
N TRP A 159 -7.91 4.17 -20.13
CA TRP A 159 -7.55 5.27 -19.23
C TRP A 159 -6.23 5.06 -18.48
N ARG A 160 -5.76 3.82 -18.36
CA ARG A 160 -4.49 3.47 -17.68
C ARG A 160 -3.32 3.23 -18.65
N ASN A 161 -3.56 3.32 -19.96
CA ASN A 161 -2.58 3.01 -21.00
C ASN A 161 -2.08 4.29 -21.70
N PRO A 162 -0.77 4.60 -21.65
CA PRO A 162 -0.21 5.77 -22.35
C PRO A 162 -0.38 5.71 -23.87
N LEU A 163 -0.46 4.51 -24.46
CA LEU A 163 -0.54 4.35 -25.92
C LEU A 163 -1.92 4.67 -26.49
N LEU A 164 -2.93 4.85 -25.65
CA LEU A 164 -4.31 5.11 -26.06
C LEU A 164 -4.69 6.58 -25.80
N ALA A 165 -3.99 7.49 -26.47
CA ALA A 165 -4.08 8.94 -26.23
C ALA A 165 -5.49 9.53 -26.35
N GLY A 166 -6.34 8.99 -27.23
CA GLY A 166 -7.72 9.45 -27.43
C GLY A 166 -8.71 9.10 -26.31
N SER A 167 -8.27 8.43 -25.24
CA SER A 167 -9.14 8.00 -24.13
C SER A 167 -8.55 8.42 -22.79
N VAL A 168 -9.10 9.49 -22.20
CA VAL A 168 -8.70 10.00 -20.88
C VAL A 168 -9.82 9.81 -19.86
N PRO A 169 -9.52 9.67 -18.55
CA PRO A 169 -10.53 9.53 -17.53
C PRO A 169 -11.53 10.70 -17.57
N ALA A 170 -12.82 10.37 -17.49
CA ALA A 170 -13.88 11.37 -17.37
C ALA A 170 -13.80 12.10 -16.02
N MET A 171 -14.39 13.29 -15.92
CA MET A 171 -14.34 14.09 -14.68
C MET A 171 -15.01 13.35 -13.52
N GLU A 172 -16.12 12.67 -13.77
CA GLU A 172 -16.87 11.90 -12.78
C GLU A 172 -16.04 10.72 -12.24
N ALA A 173 -15.19 10.14 -13.09
CA ALA A 173 -14.26 9.10 -12.67
C ALA A 173 -13.11 9.65 -11.81
N TRP A 174 -12.65 10.88 -12.10
CA TRP A 174 -11.70 11.59 -11.25
C TRP A 174 -12.30 11.91 -9.88
N ASP A 175 -13.51 12.47 -9.85
CA ASP A 175 -14.21 12.81 -8.60
C ASP A 175 -14.38 11.57 -7.70
N ALA A 176 -14.83 10.45 -8.27
CA ALA A 176 -14.97 9.19 -7.54
C ALA A 176 -13.62 8.65 -7.03
N LEU A 177 -12.56 8.78 -7.83
CA LEU A 177 -11.23 8.31 -7.48
C LEU A 177 -10.57 9.18 -6.40
N ASP A 178 -10.67 10.51 -6.52
CA ASP A 178 -10.14 11.47 -5.56
C ASP A 178 -10.89 11.36 -4.22
N ALA A 179 -12.21 11.16 -4.24
CA ALA A 179 -12.99 10.89 -3.02
C ALA A 179 -12.52 9.61 -2.31
N ARG A 180 -12.32 8.52 -3.06
CA ARG A 180 -11.83 7.24 -2.48
C ARG A 180 -10.39 7.35 -1.98
N TRP A 181 -9.54 8.08 -2.69
CA TRP A 181 -8.16 8.34 -2.28
C TRP A 181 -8.09 9.16 -0.99
N LYS A 182 -8.82 10.28 -0.93
CA LYS A 182 -8.90 11.13 0.26
C LYS A 182 -9.34 10.32 1.48
N ALA A 183 -10.39 9.51 1.32
CA ALA A 183 -10.89 8.67 2.40
C ALA A 183 -9.86 7.63 2.90
N MET A 184 -9.06 7.05 2.00
CA MET A 184 -7.98 6.12 2.35
C MET A 184 -6.86 6.83 3.11
N VAL A 185 -6.46 8.04 2.68
CA VAL A 185 -5.41 8.83 3.34
C VAL A 185 -5.87 9.32 4.72
N GLU A 186 -7.10 9.79 4.85
CA GLU A 186 -7.68 10.19 6.14
C GLU A 186 -7.74 9.01 7.12
N ARG A 187 -8.20 7.84 6.66
CA ARG A 187 -8.25 6.62 7.47
C ARG A 187 -6.85 6.17 7.90
N ALA A 188 -5.90 6.15 6.98
CA ALA A 188 -4.51 5.77 7.27
C ALA A 188 -3.86 6.71 8.30
N SER A 189 -4.09 8.02 8.17
CA SER A 189 -3.57 9.03 9.09
C SER A 189 -4.17 8.87 10.49
N ALA A 190 -5.50 8.69 10.57
CA ALA A 190 -6.19 8.45 11.84
C ALA A 190 -5.71 7.18 12.55
N LEU A 191 -5.52 6.07 11.81
CA LEU A 191 -4.95 4.84 12.34
C LEU A 191 -3.54 5.07 12.91
N ALA A 192 -2.69 5.74 12.14
CA ALA A 192 -1.31 6.01 12.54
C ALA A 192 -1.22 6.94 13.76
N ASP A 193 -2.07 7.98 13.84
CA ASP A 193 -2.13 8.86 15.01
C ASP A 193 -2.62 8.15 16.26
N MET A 194 -3.66 7.31 16.14
CA MET A 194 -4.17 6.50 17.25
C MET A 194 -3.08 5.57 17.80
N MET A 195 -2.37 4.87 16.92
CA MET A 195 -1.31 3.94 17.29
C MET A 195 -0.08 4.64 17.87
N ALA A 196 0.32 5.77 17.30
CA ALA A 196 1.41 6.58 17.85
C ALA A 196 1.06 7.09 19.25
N GLY A 197 -0.18 7.57 19.46
CA GLY A 197 -0.67 7.98 20.77
C GLY A 197 -0.67 6.85 21.79
N ALA A 198 -1.02 5.62 21.38
CA ALA A 198 -0.94 4.45 22.23
C ALA A 198 0.51 4.09 22.61
N ALA A 199 1.44 4.15 21.66
CA ALA A 199 2.86 3.90 21.91
C ALA A 199 3.46 4.95 22.87
N VAL A 200 3.11 6.23 22.71
CA VAL A 200 3.54 7.31 23.61
C VAL A 200 3.05 7.07 25.05
N ARG A 201 1.76 6.72 25.23
CA ARG A 201 1.21 6.39 26.55
C ARG A 201 1.94 5.19 27.19
N ALA A 202 2.20 4.13 26.42
CA ALA A 202 2.98 3.00 26.92
C ALA A 202 4.39 3.43 27.37
N GLY A 203 5.04 4.34 26.63
CA GLY A 203 6.32 4.94 26.99
C GLY A 203 6.27 5.73 28.31
N MET A 204 5.21 6.52 28.52
CA MET A 204 4.98 7.26 29.77
C MET A 204 4.83 6.31 30.98
N ASP A 205 4.27 5.13 30.76
CA ASP A 205 4.13 4.07 31.78
C ASP A 205 5.41 3.24 31.97
N GLY A 206 6.55 3.66 31.39
CA GLY A 206 7.83 2.96 31.49
C GLY A 206 7.93 1.69 30.63
N ARG A 207 6.95 1.42 29.76
CA ARG A 207 6.97 0.29 28.81
C ARG A 207 7.67 0.70 27.52
N ARG A 208 8.14 -0.28 26.74
CA ARG A 208 8.70 -0.01 25.41
C ARG A 208 7.59 0.58 24.52
N PRO A 209 7.78 1.76 23.91
CA PRO A 209 6.79 2.35 23.01
C PRO A 209 6.79 1.57 21.69
N VAL A 210 5.85 0.64 21.56
CA VAL A 210 5.63 -0.13 20.33
C VAL A 210 4.23 0.18 19.83
N ALA A 211 4.10 0.45 18.52
CA ALA A 211 2.78 0.62 17.91
C ALA A 211 1.98 -0.69 18.05
N PRO A 212 0.69 -0.63 18.46
CA PRO A 212 -0.18 -1.79 18.43
C PRO A 212 -0.23 -2.42 17.02
N PRO A 213 -0.51 -3.73 16.90
CA PRO A 213 -0.59 -4.38 15.60
C PRO A 213 -1.70 -3.79 14.71
N LEU A 214 -1.38 -3.59 13.43
CA LEU A 214 -2.34 -3.27 12.39
C LEU A 214 -3.11 -4.53 11.99
N THR A 215 -4.43 -4.43 12.01
CA THR A 215 -5.30 -5.54 11.59
C THR A 215 -5.42 -5.54 10.07
N PHE A 216 -5.31 -6.72 9.46
CA PHE A 216 -5.36 -6.94 8.02
C PHE A 216 -6.38 -8.02 7.68
N TYR A 217 -7.23 -7.80 6.68
CA TYR A 217 -8.33 -8.71 6.35
C TYR A 217 -8.01 -9.49 5.06
N ARG A 218 -7.86 -10.81 5.13
CA ARG A 218 -7.42 -11.57 3.93
C ARG A 218 -8.54 -11.66 2.89
N LEU A 219 -9.77 -11.77 3.37
CA LEU A 219 -10.95 -12.09 2.61
C LEU A 219 -12.15 -11.28 3.10
N ARG A 220 -13.19 -11.21 2.25
CA ARG A 220 -14.49 -10.64 2.63
C ARG A 220 -15.07 -11.28 3.88
N SER A 221 -14.95 -12.60 4.03
CA SER A 221 -15.43 -13.32 5.21
C SER A 221 -14.73 -12.90 6.51
N ASP A 222 -13.45 -12.52 6.46
CA ASP A 222 -12.72 -12.06 7.65
C ASP A 222 -13.30 -10.71 8.12
N TRP A 223 -13.81 -9.88 7.19
CA TRP A 223 -14.43 -8.59 7.49
C TRP A 223 -15.85 -8.74 7.99
N ASP A 224 -16.67 -9.50 7.27
CA ASP A 224 -18.10 -9.69 7.59
C ASP A 224 -18.29 -10.36 8.97
N ALA A 225 -17.27 -11.03 9.51
CA ALA A 225 -17.29 -11.60 10.85
C ALA A 225 -17.25 -10.56 11.98
N TRP A 226 -16.69 -9.37 11.72
CA TRP A 226 -16.47 -8.32 12.71
C TRP A 226 -17.21 -7.02 12.39
N HIS A 227 -17.72 -6.88 11.17
CA HIS A 227 -18.28 -5.64 10.63
C HIS A 227 -19.65 -5.86 10.01
N GLY A 228 -20.52 -4.87 10.17
CA GLY A 228 -21.83 -4.81 9.53
C GLY A 228 -21.78 -4.28 8.10
N PRO A 229 -22.91 -4.31 7.37
CA PRO A 229 -22.98 -3.83 5.98
C PRO A 229 -22.63 -2.34 5.80
N GLU A 230 -22.78 -1.53 6.84
CA GLU A 230 -22.56 -0.08 6.80
C GLU A 230 -21.09 0.32 7.04
N ASP A 231 -20.27 -0.58 7.59
CA ASP A 231 -18.87 -0.31 7.96
C ASP A 231 -17.94 -0.20 6.74
N GLY A 232 -18.46 -0.53 5.55
CA GLY A 232 -17.73 -0.46 4.30
C GLY A 232 -17.15 -1.81 3.90
N ASP A 233 -15.90 -1.80 3.45
CA ASP A 233 -15.34 -2.94 2.74
C ASP A 233 -13.87 -3.20 3.07
N TRP A 234 -13.52 -4.47 3.34
CA TRP A 234 -12.18 -4.90 3.76
C TRP A 234 -11.04 -4.39 2.90
N LEU A 235 -11.26 -4.28 1.58
CA LEU A 235 -10.22 -3.86 0.66
C LEU A 235 -9.91 -2.37 0.85
N ARG A 236 -10.92 -1.55 1.14
CA ARG A 236 -10.74 -0.14 1.47
C ARG A 236 -9.96 0.02 2.77
N GLU A 237 -10.25 -0.81 3.77
CA GLU A 237 -9.51 -0.78 5.04
C GLU A 237 -8.05 -1.20 4.83
N ASP A 238 -7.81 -2.32 4.16
CA ASP A 238 -6.45 -2.82 3.88
C ASP A 238 -5.60 -1.83 3.06
N CYS A 239 -6.21 -1.10 2.12
CA CYS A 239 -5.54 0.01 1.41
C CYS A 239 -5.06 1.11 2.37
N SER A 240 -5.77 1.34 3.47
CA SER A 240 -5.41 2.34 4.48
C SER A 240 -4.34 1.80 5.43
N VAL A 241 -4.35 0.49 5.70
CA VAL A 241 -3.44 -0.18 6.64
C VAL A 241 -1.98 -0.12 6.19
N TRP A 242 -1.67 -0.41 4.93
CA TRP A 242 -0.27 -0.34 4.50
C TRP A 242 0.26 1.10 4.52
N LEU A 243 -0.58 2.11 4.20
CA LEU A 243 -0.19 3.51 4.28
C LEU A 243 0.01 3.93 5.75
N ALA A 244 -0.87 3.49 6.66
CA ALA A 244 -0.69 3.70 8.09
C ALA A 244 0.65 3.12 8.56
N ALA A 245 1.06 1.96 8.04
CA ALA A 245 2.35 1.37 8.36
C ALA A 245 3.53 2.24 7.93
N VAL A 246 3.48 2.83 6.73
CA VAL A 246 4.50 3.78 6.24
C VAL A 246 4.55 5.01 7.15
N LEU A 247 3.39 5.60 7.47
CA LEU A 247 3.33 6.79 8.33
C LEU A 247 3.81 6.51 9.76
N LEU A 248 3.58 5.31 10.28
CA LEU A 248 4.12 4.88 11.58
C LEU A 248 5.64 4.69 11.54
N ARG A 249 6.15 4.11 10.46
CA ARG A 249 7.59 3.95 10.24
C ARG A 249 8.32 5.30 10.17
N ASP A 250 7.70 6.30 9.55
CA ASP A 250 8.22 7.67 9.47
C ASP A 250 8.31 8.34 10.84
N ARG A 251 7.42 7.96 11.77
CA ARG A 251 7.46 8.40 13.18
C ARG A 251 8.44 7.59 14.05
N GLY A 252 9.23 6.68 13.46
CA GLY A 252 10.15 5.80 14.19
C GLY A 252 9.45 4.68 14.97
N LEU A 253 8.19 4.40 14.64
CA LEU A 253 7.35 3.38 15.28
C LEU A 253 7.01 2.29 14.27
N PRO A 254 7.97 1.44 13.83
CA PRO A 254 7.65 0.34 12.93
C PRO A 254 6.52 -0.50 13.55
N PRO A 255 5.42 -0.77 12.84
CA PRO A 255 4.34 -1.58 13.36
C PRO A 255 4.58 -3.07 13.12
N SER A 256 3.66 -3.89 13.61
CA SER A 256 3.43 -5.25 13.11
C SER A 256 2.05 -5.31 12.48
N ALA A 257 1.81 -6.27 11.61
CA ALA A 257 0.50 -6.62 11.10
C ALA A 257 0.06 -7.99 11.63
N VAL A 258 -1.25 -8.13 11.82
CA VAL A 258 -1.94 -9.38 12.20
C VAL A 258 -3.16 -9.58 11.32
N TYR A 259 -3.50 -10.83 11.02
CA TYR A 259 -4.76 -11.11 10.34
C TYR A 259 -5.93 -10.98 11.30
N ALA A 260 -7.04 -10.44 10.82
CA ALA A 260 -8.32 -10.56 11.51
C ALA A 260 -8.73 -12.04 11.50
N ASP A 261 -8.57 -12.73 12.63
CA ASP A 261 -9.00 -14.11 12.79
C ASP A 261 -10.44 -14.14 13.32
N PRO A 262 -11.42 -14.69 12.56
CA PRO A 262 -12.76 -14.89 13.07
C PRO A 262 -12.88 -16.07 14.06
N TYR A 263 -11.85 -16.89 14.25
CA TYR A 263 -11.85 -18.05 15.14
C TYR A 263 -10.59 -18.11 16.03
N PRO A 264 -10.53 -17.34 17.13
CA PRO A 264 -9.36 -17.32 18.04
C PRO A 264 -9.10 -18.65 18.77
N GLU A 265 -10.01 -19.62 18.72
CA GLU A 265 -9.97 -20.86 19.52
C GLU A 265 -9.06 -21.97 18.98
N ALA A 266 -8.40 -21.80 17.83
CA ALA A 266 -7.43 -22.78 17.33
C ALA A 266 -5.98 -22.55 17.80
N ALA A 267 -5.77 -21.59 18.70
CA ALA A 267 -4.45 -21.17 19.17
C ALA A 267 -4.22 -21.47 20.66
N PHE A 268 -4.50 -22.71 21.09
CA PHE A 268 -3.97 -23.29 22.33
C PHE A 268 -3.71 -24.79 22.15
#